data_AF-A0AAD9QBT7-F1
#
_entry.id   AF-A0AAD9QBT7-F1
#
_cell.length_a   1.000
_cell.length_b   1.000
_cell.length_c   1.000
_cell.angle_alpha   90.00
_cell.angle_beta   90.00
_cell.angle_gamma   90.00
#
_symmetry.space_group_name_H-M   'P 1'
#
loop_
_entity.id
_entity.type
_entity.pdbx_description
1 polymer ?
#
loop_
_entity_poly.entity_id
_entity_poly.type
_entity_poly.pdbx_seq_one_letter_code
_entity_poly.pdbx_strand_id
1 'polypeptide(L)'
;MGSQGCEDKVKLLLDDPEAPPGVSLKKDDSKRSYSIWGITTSLVLSVLLIYVSWGTLMAFWDQNQKQPETILIDAENDGEYRELRVYHPGKSHPQEKWHKVGEDGKDIQDMHDYDIMNNKFVNSFDPPPRSEKAKTARYIVHNSIWGSISIISKSLEGAPFSMAMSFSDGTVDNSTGMLYFYMSAFDPIVRNMKFNNLASFSVSEAQSDYCKEHNWDPEEPLCSRVSLNGRLVHVDSKELKFAQNALFSRHPVMKTWPKDHEWQTLKLNITRVWLQDIYGPPNIISVEDYLKANLKRRTSFY
;
A
#
# COMPACT_ATOMS: atom_id res chain seq x y z
N MET A 1 -38.06 9.12 14.30
CA MET A 1 -38.82 8.06 13.60
C MET A 1 -38.00 6.80 13.67
N GLY A 2 -38.39 5.89 14.55
CA GLY A 2 -37.69 4.62 14.80
C GLY A 2 -38.23 3.51 13.91
N SER A 3 -37.34 2.67 13.42
CA SER A 3 -37.66 1.40 12.79
C SER A 3 -37.92 0.35 13.86
N GLN A 4 -39.15 -0.17 13.93
CA GLN A 4 -39.47 -1.39 14.66
C GLN A 4 -40.52 -2.20 13.91
N GLY A 5 -40.25 -3.49 13.77
CA GLY A 5 -41.18 -4.51 14.23
C GLY A 5 -42.28 -4.95 13.28
N CYS A 6 -42.09 -6.16 12.79
CA CYS A 6 -43.06 -7.02 12.11
C CYS A 6 -44.26 -7.39 12.99
N GLU A 7 -45.45 -7.45 12.37
CA GLU A 7 -46.44 -8.55 12.34
C GLU A 7 -47.87 -8.03 12.52
N ASP A 8 -48.74 -8.30 11.53
CA ASP A 8 -50.11 -8.71 11.84
C ASP A 8 -50.72 -9.52 10.69
N LYS A 9 -51.09 -10.76 11.02
CA LYS A 9 -51.80 -11.70 10.15
C LYS A 9 -53.29 -11.35 10.17
N VAL A 10 -53.84 -10.83 9.06
CA VAL A 10 -55.29 -10.80 8.90
C VAL A 10 -55.75 -12.12 8.28
N LYS A 11 -56.41 -12.93 9.12
CA LYS A 11 -57.05 -14.20 8.80
C LYS A 11 -58.46 -13.88 8.29
N LEU A 12 -58.73 -14.03 6.99
CA LEU A 12 -60.10 -13.95 6.48
C LEU A 12 -60.90 -15.15 7.04
N LEU A 13 -62.01 -14.84 7.72
CA LEU A 13 -62.96 -15.78 8.30
C LEU A 13 -63.98 -16.21 7.23
N LEU A 14 -64.61 -17.38 7.44
CA LEU A 14 -65.42 -18.11 6.46
C LEU A 14 -66.75 -17.44 6.03
N ASP A 15 -67.08 -16.26 6.55
CA ASP A 15 -68.38 -15.62 6.35
C ASP A 15 -68.24 -14.16 5.90
N ASP A 16 -67.49 -13.92 4.81
CA ASP A 16 -67.49 -12.64 4.11
C ASP A 16 -68.68 -12.60 3.12
N PRO A 17 -69.67 -11.72 3.31
CA PRO A 17 -70.89 -11.68 2.50
C PRO A 17 -70.69 -11.25 1.04
N GLU A 18 -69.47 -10.98 0.58
CA GLU A 18 -69.15 -10.65 -0.83
C GLU A 18 -68.50 -11.80 -1.63
N ALA A 19 -68.62 -13.05 -1.17
CA ALA A 19 -68.15 -14.22 -1.95
C ALA A 19 -69.00 -14.46 -3.24
N PRO A 20 -68.38 -14.63 -4.43
CA PRO A 20 -69.09 -14.83 -5.70
C PRO A 20 -69.89 -16.15 -5.76
N PRO A 21 -71.01 -16.22 -6.50
CA PRO A 21 -71.80 -17.44 -6.63
C PRO A 21 -71.03 -18.53 -7.40
N GLY A 22 -70.87 -19.71 -6.80
CA GLY A 22 -70.27 -20.89 -7.44
C GLY A 22 -69.30 -21.72 -6.60
N VAL A 23 -68.97 -21.31 -5.36
CA VAL A 23 -68.11 -22.09 -4.46
C VAL A 23 -68.94 -22.74 -3.36
N SER A 24 -68.93 -24.08 -3.29
CA SER A 24 -69.41 -24.83 -2.14
C SER A 24 -68.21 -25.43 -1.40
N LEU A 25 -68.00 -25.03 -0.15
CA LEU A 25 -67.01 -25.64 0.73
C LEU A 25 -67.66 -26.82 1.45
N LYS A 26 -67.22 -28.05 1.14
CA LYS A 26 -67.57 -29.23 1.94
C LYS A 26 -66.61 -29.32 3.13
N LYS A 27 -67.17 -29.55 4.31
CA LYS A 27 -66.44 -29.96 5.52
C LYS A 27 -65.90 -31.38 5.29
N ASP A 28 -64.59 -31.55 5.31
CA ASP A 28 -63.97 -32.87 5.31
C ASP A 28 -63.80 -33.33 6.77
N ASP A 29 -64.65 -34.27 7.20
CA ASP A 29 -64.59 -34.92 8.52
C ASP A 29 -63.71 -36.18 8.48
N SER A 30 -62.57 -36.15 7.76
CA SER A 30 -61.59 -37.22 7.79
C SER A 30 -60.66 -37.11 9.01
N LYS A 31 -60.87 -37.99 10.01
CA LYS A 31 -59.93 -38.18 11.13
C LYS A 31 -58.57 -38.60 10.57
N ARG A 32 -57.58 -37.71 10.62
CA ARG A 32 -56.22 -37.98 10.14
C ARG A 32 -55.50 -38.93 11.09
N SER A 33 -55.40 -40.19 10.70
CA SER A 33 -54.51 -41.19 11.30
C SER A 33 -53.06 -40.87 10.92
N TYR A 34 -52.17 -40.74 11.90
CA TYR A 34 -50.74 -40.56 11.65
C TYR A 34 -50.12 -41.89 11.20
N SER A 35 -49.62 -41.93 9.97
CA SER A 35 -48.86 -43.08 9.46
C SER A 35 -47.51 -43.17 10.17
N ILE A 36 -47.15 -44.38 10.60
CA ILE A 36 -45.86 -44.73 11.24
C ILE A 36 -44.65 -44.29 10.39
N TRP A 37 -44.82 -44.14 9.07
CA TRP A 37 -43.78 -43.65 8.14
C TRP A 37 -43.47 -42.15 8.25
N GLY A 38 -44.39 -41.34 8.78
CA GLY A 38 -44.17 -39.90 9.01
C GLY A 38 -43.37 -39.62 10.29
N ILE A 39 -43.47 -40.52 11.27
CA ILE A 39 -42.75 -40.41 12.56
C ILE A 39 -41.29 -40.86 12.37
N THR A 40 -41.06 -41.91 11.59
CA THR A 40 -39.70 -42.40 11.32
C THR A 40 -38.89 -41.42 10.46
N THR A 41 -39.49 -40.80 9.45
CA THR A 41 -38.81 -39.78 8.61
C THR A 41 -38.49 -38.50 9.39
N SER A 42 -39.39 -38.05 10.27
CA SER A 42 -39.14 -36.90 11.15
C SER A 42 -38.03 -37.17 12.18
N LEU A 43 -38.00 -38.36 12.79
CA LEU A 43 -36.92 -38.74 13.71
C LEU A 43 -35.56 -38.84 13.01
N VAL A 44 -35.49 -39.42 11.80
CA VAL A 44 -34.24 -39.50 11.03
C VAL A 44 -33.71 -38.12 10.63
N LEU A 45 -34.58 -37.21 10.19
CA LEU A 45 -34.21 -35.81 9.89
C LEU A 45 -33.75 -35.06 11.14
N SER A 46 -34.42 -35.27 12.28
CA SER A 46 -34.04 -34.67 13.56
C SER A 46 -32.66 -35.13 14.02
N VAL A 47 -32.38 -36.43 13.89
CA VAL A 47 -31.07 -37.00 14.22
C VAL A 47 -29.98 -36.48 13.28
N LEU A 48 -30.25 -36.40 11.97
CA LEU A 48 -29.30 -35.82 11.00
C LEU A 48 -28.98 -34.35 11.29
N LEU A 49 -29.98 -33.55 11.66
CA LEU A 49 -29.77 -32.15 12.04
C LEU A 49 -28.93 -32.02 13.31
N ILE A 50 -29.13 -32.90 14.29
CA ILE A 50 -28.30 -32.94 15.50
C ILE A 50 -26.86 -33.32 15.14
N TYR A 51 -26.65 -34.32 14.28
CA TYR A 51 -25.30 -34.72 13.85
C TYR A 51 -24.59 -33.64 13.03
N VAL A 52 -25.28 -32.93 12.14
CA VAL A 52 -24.70 -31.81 11.39
C VAL A 52 -24.38 -30.64 12.33
N SER A 53 -25.26 -30.34 13.27
CA SER A 53 -25.05 -29.28 14.27
C SER A 53 -23.91 -29.61 15.23
N TRP A 54 -23.79 -30.87 15.66
CA TRP A 54 -22.64 -31.33 16.44
C TRP A 54 -21.36 -31.35 15.63
N GLY A 55 -21.40 -31.73 14.35
CA GLY A 55 -20.24 -31.70 13.46
C GLY A 55 -19.70 -30.28 13.25
N THR A 56 -20.57 -29.29 13.06
CA THR A 56 -20.16 -27.88 12.94
C THR A 56 -19.68 -27.31 14.29
N LEU A 57 -20.31 -27.70 15.40
CA LEU A 57 -19.86 -27.29 16.74
C LEU A 57 -18.48 -27.88 17.06
N MET A 58 -18.24 -29.15 16.73
CA MET A 58 -16.95 -29.81 16.93
C MET A 58 -15.88 -29.25 15.98
N ALA A 59 -16.22 -28.93 14.73
CA ALA A 59 -15.31 -28.25 13.81
C ALA A 59 -14.95 -26.85 14.31
N PHE A 60 -15.93 -26.09 14.82
CA PHE A 60 -15.70 -24.79 15.45
C PHE A 60 -14.86 -24.91 16.72
N TRP A 61 -15.09 -25.95 17.53
CA TRP A 61 -14.31 -26.19 18.74
C TRP A 61 -12.87 -26.64 18.42
N ASP A 62 -12.65 -27.47 17.40
CA ASP A 62 -11.32 -27.84 16.88
C ASP A 62 -10.58 -26.61 16.34
N GLN A 63 -11.27 -25.73 15.60
CA GLN A 63 -10.70 -24.48 15.11
C GLN A 63 -10.30 -23.53 16.25
N ASN A 64 -11.00 -23.59 17.38
CA ASN A 64 -10.71 -22.77 18.57
C ASN A 64 -9.72 -23.42 19.55
N GLN A 65 -9.46 -24.74 19.44
CA GLN A 65 -8.44 -25.45 20.22
C GLN A 65 -7.07 -25.46 19.56
N LYS A 66 -6.98 -25.20 18.25
CA LYS A 66 -5.71 -24.91 17.59
C LYS A 66 -5.18 -23.59 18.15
N GLN A 67 -4.30 -23.71 19.15
CA GLN A 67 -3.42 -22.63 19.58
C GLN A 67 -2.76 -22.04 18.32
N PRO A 68 -2.66 -20.70 18.20
CA PRO A 68 -1.91 -20.12 17.08
C PRO A 68 -0.52 -20.72 17.12
N GLU A 69 -0.07 -21.34 16.02
CA GLU A 69 1.28 -21.86 15.93
C GLU A 69 2.24 -20.70 16.22
N THR A 70 2.98 -20.80 17.33
CA THR A 70 4.07 -19.89 17.64
C THR A 70 5.14 -20.09 16.57
N ILE A 71 5.16 -19.22 15.57
CA ILE A 71 6.20 -19.21 14.56
C ILE A 71 7.44 -18.59 15.20
N LEU A 72 8.46 -19.42 15.42
CA LEU A 72 9.78 -19.00 15.88
C LEU A 72 10.64 -18.69 14.66
N ILE A 73 11.20 -17.48 14.59
CA ILE A 73 12.16 -17.09 13.56
C ILE A 73 13.50 -16.78 14.21
N ASP A 74 14.56 -17.27 13.58
CA ASP A 74 15.94 -16.82 13.86
C ASP A 74 16.15 -15.51 13.09
N ALA A 75 15.93 -14.39 13.79
CA ALA A 75 15.93 -13.06 13.17
C ALA A 75 17.35 -12.58 12.81
N GLU A 76 18.39 -13.14 13.43
CA GLU A 76 19.76 -12.63 13.37
C GLU A 76 20.82 -13.70 13.04
N ASN A 77 20.44 -14.96 12.81
CA ASN A 77 21.36 -16.10 12.64
C ASN A 77 22.28 -16.31 13.87
N ASP A 78 21.85 -15.89 15.05
CA ASP A 78 22.58 -16.01 16.31
C ASP A 78 22.22 -17.29 17.08
N GLY A 79 21.27 -18.08 16.56
CA GLY A 79 20.77 -19.30 17.19
C GLY A 79 19.72 -19.04 18.29
N GLU A 80 19.27 -17.80 18.47
CA GLU A 80 18.24 -17.44 19.44
C GLU A 80 16.86 -17.30 18.78
N TYR A 81 16.01 -18.32 18.97
CA TYR A 81 14.65 -18.31 18.46
C TYR A 81 13.74 -17.37 19.27
N ARG A 82 13.10 -16.41 18.59
CA ARG A 82 12.16 -15.47 19.23
C ARG A 82 10.73 -15.65 18.73
N GLU A 83 9.78 -15.54 19.65
CA GLU A 83 8.34 -15.66 19.37
C GLU A 83 7.81 -14.43 18.61
N LEU A 84 7.19 -14.67 17.45
CA LEU A 84 6.47 -13.65 16.70
C LEU A 84 5.29 -13.14 17.51
N ARG A 85 5.34 -11.86 17.92
CA ARG A 85 4.19 -11.18 18.54
C ARG A 85 3.07 -11.01 17.51
N VAL A 86 2.04 -11.84 17.61
CA VAL A 86 0.80 -11.71 16.83
C VAL A 86 0.10 -10.39 17.21
N TYR A 87 0.04 -9.45 16.26
CA TYR A 87 -0.68 -8.20 16.44
C TYR A 87 -2.19 -8.46 16.51
N HIS A 88 -2.82 -8.07 17.62
CA HIS A 88 -4.27 -8.16 17.80
C HIS A 88 -4.86 -6.74 17.72
N PRO A 89 -5.58 -6.38 16.63
CA PRO A 89 -6.23 -5.09 16.53
C PRO A 89 -7.20 -4.88 17.71
N GLY A 90 -6.99 -3.82 18.50
CA GLY A 90 -7.90 -3.41 19.58
C GLY A 90 -7.43 -3.66 21.02
N LYS A 91 -6.27 -4.29 21.25
CA LYS A 91 -5.63 -4.29 22.58
C LYS A 91 -4.67 -3.11 22.67
N SER A 92 -4.86 -2.23 23.65
CA SER A 92 -3.88 -1.18 23.95
C SER A 92 -2.58 -1.83 24.42
N HIS A 93 -1.49 -1.53 23.72
CA HIS A 93 -0.17 -1.99 24.11
C HIS A 93 0.41 -1.05 25.19
N PRO A 94 1.15 -1.57 26.20
CA PRO A 94 1.85 -0.72 27.14
C PRO A 94 2.78 0.24 26.39
N GLN A 95 2.56 1.55 26.56
CA GLN A 95 3.31 2.59 25.86
C GLN A 95 4.80 2.65 26.26
N GLU A 96 5.20 1.94 27.32
CA GLU A 96 6.51 2.05 27.95
C GLU A 96 7.69 1.55 27.10
N LYS A 97 7.43 0.87 25.97
CA LYS A 97 8.48 0.36 25.05
C LYS A 97 8.54 1.07 23.69
N TRP A 98 7.70 2.07 23.44
CA TRP A 98 7.97 2.98 22.33
C TRP A 98 9.16 3.85 22.76
N HIS A 99 10.11 4.10 21.86
CA HIS A 99 11.06 5.19 22.07
C HIS A 99 10.26 6.39 22.59
N LYS A 100 10.59 6.88 23.79
CA LYS A 100 9.94 8.06 24.35
C LYS A 100 10.38 9.24 23.48
N VAL A 101 9.65 9.44 22.38
CA VAL A 101 9.83 10.58 21.50
C VAL A 101 9.67 11.82 22.36
N GLY A 102 10.72 12.63 22.44
CA GLY A 102 10.65 13.98 23.03
C GLY A 102 11.00 14.15 24.51
N GLU A 103 11.74 13.24 25.17
CA GLU A 103 12.23 13.53 26.54
C GLU A 103 13.38 14.57 26.58
N ASP A 104 14.12 14.79 25.49
CA ASP A 104 15.22 15.77 25.42
C ASP A 104 15.04 16.88 24.36
N GLY A 105 13.89 16.90 23.66
CA GLY A 105 13.59 17.87 22.61
C GLY A 105 14.43 17.74 21.34
N LYS A 106 15.41 16.83 21.27
CA LYS A 106 16.27 16.65 20.09
C LYS A 106 15.52 16.02 18.93
N ASP A 107 14.64 15.05 19.20
CA ASP A 107 13.82 14.42 18.15
C ASP A 107 12.92 15.45 17.43
N ILE A 108 12.41 16.44 18.17
CA ILE A 108 11.57 17.51 17.62
C ILE A 108 12.43 18.49 16.80
N GLN A 109 13.63 18.83 17.29
CA GLN A 109 14.57 19.67 16.57
C GLN A 109 15.07 19.00 15.29
N ASP A 110 15.39 17.70 15.34
CA ASP A 110 15.83 16.91 14.19
C ASP A 110 14.71 16.77 13.15
N MET A 111 13.46 16.59 13.60
CA MET A 111 12.29 16.59 12.70
C MET A 111 12.04 17.97 12.08
N HIS A 112 12.17 19.05 12.85
CA HIS A 112 12.02 20.41 12.36
C HIS A 112 13.15 20.80 11.38
N ASP A 113 14.39 20.39 11.65
CA ASP A 113 15.54 20.62 10.77
C ASP A 113 15.45 19.77 9.50
N TYR A 114 14.92 18.55 9.59
CA TYR A 114 14.57 17.73 8.44
C TYR A 114 13.49 18.39 7.58
N ASP A 115 12.43 18.93 8.18
CA ASP A 115 11.37 19.65 7.47
C ASP A 115 11.87 20.95 6.84
N ILE A 116 12.73 21.73 7.53
CA ILE A 116 13.38 22.91 6.96
C ILE A 116 14.26 22.54 5.77
N MET A 117 15.10 21.51 5.93
CA MET A 117 15.97 21.02 4.85
C MET A 117 15.12 20.59 3.66
N ASN A 118 14.10 19.77 3.87
CA ASN A 118 13.20 19.30 2.83
C ASN A 118 12.50 20.47 2.13
N ASN A 119 11.91 21.41 2.88
CA ASN A 119 11.22 22.56 2.29
C ASN A 119 12.16 23.48 1.50
N LYS A 120 13.43 23.60 1.92
CA LYS A 120 14.45 24.31 1.16
C LYS A 120 14.81 23.59 -0.14
N PHE A 121 14.84 22.27 -0.15
CA PHE A 121 15.26 21.47 -1.31
C PHE A 121 14.14 21.16 -2.31
N VAL A 122 12.86 21.21 -1.90
CA VAL A 122 11.68 20.87 -2.73
C VAL A 122 11.16 22.09 -3.52
N ASN A 123 11.59 23.31 -3.18
CA ASN A 123 11.04 24.57 -3.74
C ASN A 123 12.00 25.36 -4.66
N SER A 124 13.08 24.75 -5.17
CA SER A 124 14.09 25.47 -5.99
C SER A 124 13.69 25.68 -7.46
N PHE A 125 12.61 25.05 -7.92
CA PHE A 125 12.11 25.13 -9.30
C PHE A 125 10.63 25.50 -9.33
N ASP A 126 10.20 26.24 -10.36
CA ASP A 126 8.79 26.50 -10.61
C ASP A 126 8.14 25.29 -11.31
N PRO A 127 6.89 24.93 -10.96
CA PRO A 127 6.16 23.90 -11.69
C PRO A 127 6.03 24.34 -13.16
N PRO A 128 6.48 23.51 -14.12
CA PRO A 128 6.38 23.83 -15.53
C PRO A 128 4.92 23.79 -15.99
N PRO A 129 4.57 24.45 -17.11
CA PRO A 129 3.25 24.29 -17.72
C PRO A 129 2.97 22.80 -18.00
N ARG A 130 1.80 22.30 -17.61
CA ARG A 130 1.41 20.88 -17.80
C ARG A 130 1.40 20.43 -19.27
N SER A 131 1.38 21.35 -20.23
CA SER A 131 1.58 21.03 -21.64
C SER A 131 3.01 20.54 -21.94
N GLU A 132 4.00 20.91 -21.13
CA GLU A 132 5.40 20.50 -21.24
C GLU A 132 5.68 19.18 -20.51
N LYS A 133 5.03 18.09 -20.96
CA LYS A 133 5.00 16.77 -20.28
C LYS A 133 6.35 16.27 -19.77
N ALA A 134 7.40 16.33 -20.59
CA ALA A 134 8.73 15.89 -20.20
C ALA A 134 9.32 16.71 -19.04
N LYS A 135 9.12 18.04 -19.05
CA LYS A 135 9.56 18.92 -17.96
C LYS A 135 8.71 18.70 -16.71
N THR A 136 7.39 18.48 -16.83
CA THR A 136 6.53 18.13 -15.69
C THR A 136 7.03 16.86 -15.01
N ALA A 137 7.32 15.80 -15.77
CA ALA A 137 7.86 14.57 -15.21
C ALA A 137 9.22 14.80 -14.50
N ARG A 138 10.11 15.57 -15.13
CA ARG A 138 11.41 15.93 -14.53
C ARG A 138 11.28 16.77 -13.26
N TYR A 139 10.33 17.70 -13.23
CA TYR A 139 10.05 18.55 -12.08
C TYR A 139 9.60 17.72 -10.88
N ILE A 140 8.64 16.82 -11.09
CA ILE A 140 8.12 15.94 -10.03
C ILE A 140 9.24 15.06 -9.47
N VAL A 141 10.07 14.47 -10.35
CA VAL A 141 11.22 13.66 -9.96
C VAL A 141 12.22 14.47 -9.15
N HIS A 142 12.61 15.65 -9.62
CA HIS A 142 13.65 16.44 -8.96
C HIS A 142 13.21 17.01 -7.60
N ASN A 143 11.93 17.34 -7.48
CA ASN A 143 11.34 17.84 -6.23
C ASN A 143 10.93 16.73 -5.26
N SER A 144 11.14 15.46 -5.61
CA SER A 144 10.93 14.33 -4.71
C SER A 144 12.27 13.84 -4.16
N ILE A 145 12.33 13.51 -2.87
CA ILE A 145 13.55 12.99 -2.22
C ILE A 145 13.45 11.50 -1.88
N TRP A 146 12.24 10.96 -1.90
CA TRP A 146 11.92 9.56 -1.69
C TRP A 146 10.81 9.14 -2.65
N GLY A 147 10.61 7.85 -2.85
CA GLY A 147 9.52 7.31 -3.66
C GLY A 147 9.32 5.82 -3.41
N SER A 148 8.43 5.20 -4.16
CA SER A 148 8.16 3.77 -4.08
C SER A 148 8.94 3.03 -5.16
N ILE A 149 9.84 2.14 -4.75
CA ILE A 149 10.55 1.23 -5.66
C ILE A 149 9.88 -0.15 -5.63
N SER A 150 9.53 -0.67 -6.80
CA SER A 150 8.87 -1.96 -6.98
C SER A 150 9.72 -2.89 -7.83
N ILE A 151 9.84 -4.16 -7.43
CA ILE A 151 10.67 -5.20 -8.06
C ILE A 151 9.95 -6.55 -8.01
N ILE A 152 10.41 -7.52 -8.81
CA ILE A 152 9.94 -8.90 -8.74
C ILE A 152 10.67 -9.63 -7.60
N SER A 153 9.92 -10.13 -6.63
CA SER A 153 10.49 -10.81 -5.46
C SER A 153 10.71 -12.30 -5.71
N LYS A 154 11.95 -12.77 -5.51
CA LYS A 154 12.26 -14.20 -5.54
C LYS A 154 11.68 -14.93 -4.33
N SER A 155 11.67 -14.31 -3.15
CA SER A 155 11.17 -14.94 -1.92
C SER A 155 9.64 -15.01 -1.87
N LEU A 156 8.95 -14.24 -2.72
CA LEU A 156 7.49 -14.28 -2.89
C LEU A 156 7.10 -14.90 -4.24
N GLU A 157 7.89 -15.86 -4.72
CA GLU A 157 7.58 -16.66 -5.92
C GLU A 157 7.26 -15.84 -7.19
N GLY A 158 7.92 -14.69 -7.35
CA GLY A 158 7.72 -13.80 -8.49
C GLY A 158 6.65 -12.73 -8.30
N ALA A 159 6.02 -12.63 -7.12
CA ALA A 159 5.10 -11.54 -6.81
C ALA A 159 5.82 -10.17 -6.80
N PRO A 160 5.11 -9.08 -7.17
CA PRO A 160 5.64 -7.73 -7.03
C PRO A 160 5.84 -7.38 -5.56
N PHE A 161 7.01 -6.85 -5.23
CA PHE A 161 7.35 -6.32 -3.91
C PHE A 161 7.68 -4.83 -4.05
N SER A 162 7.27 -4.02 -3.08
CA SER A 162 7.49 -2.58 -3.11
C SER A 162 7.90 -2.04 -1.74
N MET A 163 8.73 -1.00 -1.72
CA MET A 163 9.16 -0.32 -0.50
C MET A 163 9.44 1.17 -0.78
N ALA A 164 9.31 2.00 0.26
CA ALA A 164 9.78 3.38 0.20
C ALA A 164 11.31 3.42 0.12
N MET A 165 11.85 4.29 -0.73
CA MET A 165 13.28 4.39 -0.99
C MET A 165 13.70 5.84 -1.19
N SER A 166 14.79 6.24 -0.54
CA SER A 166 15.43 7.53 -0.77
C SER A 166 16.19 7.52 -2.10
N PHE A 167 16.12 8.62 -2.84
CA PHE A 167 16.79 8.75 -4.13
C PHE A 167 17.21 10.20 -4.40
N SER A 168 17.96 10.38 -5.47
CA SER A 168 18.25 11.70 -6.04
C SER A 168 18.41 11.55 -7.55
N ASP A 169 17.92 12.52 -8.31
CA ASP A 169 18.17 12.61 -9.76
C ASP A 169 19.27 13.63 -10.13
N GLY A 170 20.02 14.10 -9.12
CA GLY A 170 20.97 15.20 -9.25
C GLY A 170 21.17 15.98 -7.95
N THR A 171 22.15 16.88 -7.95
CA THR A 171 22.33 17.79 -6.80
C THR A 171 21.16 18.76 -6.69
N VAL A 172 20.97 19.39 -5.53
CA VAL A 172 19.90 20.39 -5.26
C VAL A 172 19.70 21.41 -6.40
N ASP A 173 20.78 21.83 -7.05
CA ASP A 173 20.77 22.88 -8.09
C ASP A 173 20.81 22.36 -9.54
N ASN A 174 20.89 21.04 -9.73
CA ASN A 174 21.14 20.42 -11.03
C ASN A 174 20.52 19.03 -11.14
N SER A 175 19.35 18.96 -11.78
CA SER A 175 18.66 17.72 -12.16
C SER A 175 19.24 17.13 -13.46
N THR A 176 19.54 15.83 -13.46
CA THR A 176 19.84 15.06 -14.69
C THR A 176 18.69 14.17 -15.12
N GLY A 177 17.72 13.92 -14.23
CA GLY A 177 16.63 12.97 -14.45
C GLY A 177 17.02 11.50 -14.25
N MET A 178 18.30 11.19 -14.07
CA MET A 178 18.78 9.84 -13.80
C MET A 178 18.64 9.53 -12.31
N LEU A 179 17.79 8.57 -11.96
CA LEU A 179 17.55 8.19 -10.57
C LEU A 179 18.75 7.42 -10.00
N TYR A 180 19.40 7.97 -8.98
CA TYR A 180 20.43 7.31 -8.18
C TYR A 180 19.88 6.86 -6.83
N PHE A 181 20.40 5.74 -6.35
CA PHE A 181 20.06 5.15 -5.06
C PHE A 181 21.33 4.77 -4.31
N TYR A 182 21.29 4.85 -2.99
CA TYR A 182 22.35 4.38 -2.09
C TYR A 182 21.76 3.28 -1.22
N MET A 183 22.12 2.03 -1.49
CA MET A 183 21.48 0.86 -0.87
C MET A 183 22.51 -0.08 -0.25
N SER A 184 22.15 -0.74 0.85
CA SER A 184 22.99 -1.78 1.45
C SER A 184 22.93 -3.05 0.61
N ALA A 185 24.01 -3.84 0.58
CA ALA A 185 23.98 -5.19 0.00
C ALA A 185 22.93 -6.12 0.65
N PHE A 186 22.48 -5.78 1.87
CA PHE A 186 21.48 -6.52 2.62
C PHE A 186 20.03 -6.11 2.31
N ASP A 187 19.82 -5.01 1.60
CA ASP A 187 18.48 -4.52 1.27
C ASP A 187 17.71 -5.55 0.42
N PRO A 188 16.41 -5.83 0.72
CA PRO A 188 15.61 -6.76 -0.07
C PRO A 188 15.54 -6.41 -1.57
N ILE A 189 15.56 -5.13 -1.94
CA ILE A 189 15.61 -4.69 -3.34
C ILE A 189 16.92 -5.14 -3.99
N VAL A 190 18.04 -4.94 -3.31
CA VAL A 190 19.38 -5.35 -3.80
C VAL A 190 19.53 -6.87 -3.85
N ARG A 191 18.89 -7.61 -2.94
CA ARG A 191 18.85 -9.08 -3.02
C ARG A 191 18.04 -9.55 -4.23
N ASN A 192 16.87 -8.94 -4.47
CA ASN A 192 16.00 -9.30 -5.58
C ASN A 192 16.54 -8.90 -6.95
N MET A 193 17.28 -7.79 -7.06
CA MET A 193 17.86 -7.36 -8.34
C MET A 193 18.88 -8.36 -8.91
N LYS A 194 19.50 -9.20 -8.06
CA LYS A 194 20.40 -10.29 -8.49
C LYS A 194 19.66 -11.38 -9.26
N PHE A 195 18.37 -11.56 -9.00
CA PHE A 195 17.50 -12.51 -9.70
C PHE A 195 16.82 -11.87 -10.90
N ASN A 196 16.19 -10.71 -10.70
CA ASN A 196 15.55 -9.95 -11.75
C ASN A 196 15.69 -8.46 -11.44
N ASN A 197 16.45 -7.74 -12.28
CA ASN A 197 16.71 -6.33 -12.08
C ASN A 197 15.65 -5.39 -12.69
N LEU A 198 14.54 -5.91 -13.22
CA LEU A 198 13.41 -5.08 -13.64
C LEU A 198 12.80 -4.38 -12.43
N ALA A 199 12.71 -3.06 -12.50
CA ALA A 199 12.15 -2.25 -11.44
C ALA A 199 11.24 -1.14 -11.99
N SER A 200 10.31 -0.71 -11.14
CA SER A 200 9.51 0.50 -11.31
C SER A 200 9.81 1.44 -10.15
N PHE A 201 9.93 2.73 -10.42
CA PHE A 201 10.04 3.76 -9.39
C PHE A 201 8.94 4.80 -9.57
N SER A 202 8.18 5.08 -8.53
CA SER A 202 7.06 6.03 -8.58
C SER A 202 7.17 7.13 -7.54
N VAL A 203 6.84 8.34 -7.97
CA VAL A 203 6.82 9.57 -7.16
C VAL A 203 5.59 10.41 -7.50
N SER A 204 5.19 11.27 -6.59
CA SER A 204 3.99 12.12 -6.72
C SER A 204 4.20 13.48 -6.06
N GLU A 205 3.55 14.50 -6.61
CA GLU A 205 3.47 15.83 -6.00
C GLU A 205 2.82 15.79 -4.59
N ALA A 206 2.06 14.72 -4.27
CA ALA A 206 1.50 14.48 -2.94
C ALA A 206 2.56 14.25 -1.85
N GLN A 207 3.81 14.00 -2.24
CA GLN A 207 4.93 13.87 -1.30
C GLN A 207 5.44 15.23 -0.80
N SER A 208 4.92 16.32 -1.36
CA SER A 208 5.09 17.70 -0.91
C SER A 208 3.75 18.29 -0.47
N ASP A 209 3.76 19.51 0.06
CA ASP A 209 2.51 20.23 0.37
C ASP A 209 1.74 20.69 -0.89
N TYR A 210 2.31 20.56 -2.10
CA TYR A 210 1.72 21.08 -3.34
C TYR A 210 0.26 20.64 -3.57
N CYS A 211 -0.05 19.34 -3.48
CA CYS A 211 -1.42 18.87 -3.70
C CYS A 211 -2.37 19.30 -2.58
N LYS A 212 -1.87 19.35 -1.35
CA LYS A 212 -2.63 19.80 -0.17
C LYS A 212 -2.98 21.29 -0.27
N GLU A 213 -2.05 22.14 -0.71
CA GLU A 213 -2.27 23.57 -0.96
C GLU A 213 -3.34 23.82 -2.03
N HIS A 214 -3.46 22.91 -3.00
CA HIS A 214 -4.47 22.97 -4.06
C HIS A 214 -5.78 22.23 -3.69
N ASN A 215 -5.86 21.64 -2.50
CA ASN A 215 -6.98 20.81 -2.06
C ASN A 215 -7.31 19.67 -3.04
N TRP A 216 -6.27 19.04 -3.59
CA TRP A 216 -6.38 17.85 -4.44
C TRP A 216 -6.09 16.60 -3.62
N ASP A 217 -6.94 15.59 -3.80
CA ASP A 217 -6.66 14.25 -3.31
C ASP A 217 -5.37 13.68 -3.97
N PRO A 218 -4.55 12.87 -3.29
CA PRO A 218 -3.36 12.29 -3.90
C PRO A 218 -3.59 11.48 -5.18
N GLU A 219 -4.79 10.94 -5.41
CA GLU A 219 -5.13 10.19 -6.64
C GLU A 219 -5.71 11.07 -7.76
N GLU A 220 -6.16 12.29 -7.43
CA GLU A 220 -6.66 13.28 -8.39
C GLU A 220 -5.60 13.51 -9.49
N PRO A 221 -5.90 13.31 -10.80
CA PRO A 221 -4.92 13.48 -11.87
C PRO A 221 -4.17 14.82 -11.89
N LEU A 222 -4.75 15.88 -11.31
CA LEU A 222 -4.05 17.15 -11.13
C LEU A 222 -2.97 17.11 -10.03
N CYS A 223 -3.09 16.23 -9.03
CA CYS A 223 -1.99 15.86 -8.16
C CYS A 223 -1.07 14.88 -8.90
N SER A 224 -0.09 15.42 -9.62
CA SER A 224 0.61 14.66 -10.66
C SER A 224 1.48 13.55 -10.08
N ARG A 225 1.65 12.48 -10.85
CA ARG A 225 2.51 11.35 -10.50
C ARG A 225 3.24 10.79 -11.69
N VAL A 226 4.46 10.33 -11.44
CA VAL A 226 5.36 9.75 -12.44
C VAL A 226 5.72 8.34 -12.03
N SER A 227 5.66 7.41 -12.98
CA SER A 227 6.24 6.07 -12.84
C SER A 227 7.32 5.86 -13.90
N LEU A 228 8.54 5.56 -13.45
CA LEU A 228 9.69 5.27 -14.31
C LEU A 228 9.99 3.78 -14.22
N ASN A 229 9.93 3.08 -15.36
CA ASN A 229 10.27 1.67 -15.44
C ASN A 229 11.65 1.50 -16.06
N GLY A 230 12.38 0.47 -15.64
CA GLY A 230 13.71 0.23 -16.14
C GLY A 230 14.38 -0.97 -15.51
N ARG A 231 15.72 -0.94 -15.53
CA ARG A 231 16.56 -1.93 -14.85
C ARG A 231 17.45 -1.27 -13.82
N LEU A 232 17.48 -1.80 -12.61
CA LEU A 232 18.48 -1.40 -11.63
C LEU A 232 19.86 -1.93 -12.03
N VAL A 233 20.84 -1.04 -12.07
CA VAL A 233 22.22 -1.36 -12.42
C VAL A 233 23.16 -0.63 -11.47
N HIS A 234 24.35 -1.18 -11.27
CA HIS A 234 25.41 -0.47 -10.54
C HIS A 234 25.85 0.75 -11.35
N VAL A 235 26.11 1.86 -10.66
CA VAL A 235 26.72 3.04 -11.28
C VAL A 235 28.17 2.71 -11.64
N ASP A 236 28.60 3.12 -12.82
CA ASP A 236 29.98 2.90 -13.27
C ASP A 236 30.98 3.82 -12.56
N SER A 237 32.27 3.51 -12.67
CA SER A 237 33.32 4.26 -11.96
C SER A 237 33.46 5.72 -12.41
N LYS A 238 33.04 6.07 -13.64
CA LYS A 238 33.13 7.43 -14.17
C LYS A 238 32.01 8.32 -13.61
N GLU A 239 30.84 7.74 -13.38
CA GLU A 239 29.64 8.41 -12.88
C GLU A 239 29.53 8.37 -11.34
N LEU A 240 30.18 7.42 -10.67
CA LEU A 240 30.03 7.15 -9.23
C LEU A 240 30.19 8.40 -8.35
N LYS A 241 31.23 9.21 -8.60
CA LYS A 241 31.48 10.43 -7.83
C LYS A 241 30.34 11.44 -7.95
N PHE A 242 29.77 11.58 -9.15
CA PHE A 242 28.63 12.45 -9.37
C PHE A 242 27.38 11.92 -8.68
N ALA A 243 27.08 10.63 -8.85
CA ALA A 243 25.92 9.98 -8.23
C ALA A 243 25.94 10.08 -6.70
N GLN A 244 27.08 9.82 -6.06
CA GLN A 244 27.24 9.98 -4.62
C GLN A 244 27.08 11.43 -4.17
N ASN A 245 27.64 12.39 -4.91
CA ASN A 245 27.45 13.81 -4.61
C ASN A 245 25.99 14.23 -4.72
N ALA A 246 25.27 13.76 -5.76
CA ALA A 246 23.85 14.00 -5.94
C ALA A 246 23.04 13.48 -4.75
N LEU A 247 23.22 12.19 -4.41
CA LEU A 247 22.60 11.54 -3.26
C LEU A 247 22.89 12.26 -1.95
N PHE A 248 24.16 12.49 -1.63
CA PHE A 248 24.55 13.06 -0.34
C PHE A 248 24.26 14.56 -0.22
N SER A 249 24.04 15.26 -1.32
CA SER A 249 23.56 16.65 -1.29
C SER A 249 22.10 16.74 -0.87
N ARG A 250 21.28 15.75 -1.24
CA ARG A 250 19.85 15.68 -0.89
C ARG A 250 19.60 14.90 0.41
N HIS A 251 20.47 13.95 0.73
CA HIS A 251 20.40 13.09 1.91
C HIS A 251 21.74 13.10 2.68
N PRO A 252 22.09 14.19 3.39
CA PRO A 252 23.38 14.30 4.07
C PRO A 252 23.65 13.18 5.08
N VAL A 253 22.60 12.64 5.70
CA VAL A 253 22.67 11.53 6.66
C VAL A 253 23.23 10.24 6.06
N MET A 254 23.15 10.05 4.74
CA MET A 254 23.74 8.86 4.09
C MET A 254 25.26 8.75 4.30
N LYS A 255 25.95 9.88 4.55
CA LYS A 255 27.39 9.88 4.86
C LYS A 255 27.72 9.26 6.22
N THR A 256 26.74 9.22 7.13
CA THR A 256 26.91 8.72 8.51
C THR A 256 26.42 7.29 8.67
N TRP A 257 25.91 6.66 7.61
CA TRP A 257 25.41 5.28 7.67
C TRP A 257 26.53 4.27 7.96
N PRO A 258 26.22 3.13 8.61
CA PRO A 258 27.22 2.16 9.06
C PRO A 258 28.04 1.58 7.91
N LYS A 259 29.36 1.56 8.03
CA LYS A 259 30.27 1.20 6.91
C LYS A 259 30.25 -0.30 6.59
N ASP A 260 29.89 -1.13 7.56
CA ASP A 260 29.79 -2.59 7.48
C ASP A 260 28.54 -3.08 6.73
N HIS A 261 27.65 -2.17 6.30
CA HIS A 261 26.45 -2.50 5.53
C HIS A 261 26.68 -2.62 4.01
N GLU A 262 27.94 -2.61 3.55
CA GLU A 262 28.31 -2.83 2.14
C GLU A 262 27.51 -1.97 1.16
N TRP A 263 27.48 -0.66 1.41
CA TRP A 263 26.70 0.27 0.61
C TRP A 263 27.18 0.33 -0.84
N GLN A 264 26.22 0.33 -1.76
CA GLN A 264 26.44 0.43 -3.19
C GLN A 264 25.60 1.56 -3.78
N THR A 265 26.13 2.18 -4.84
CA THR A 265 25.41 3.20 -5.59
C THR A 265 24.81 2.58 -6.84
N LEU A 266 23.49 2.63 -6.95
CA LEU A 266 22.72 2.08 -8.06
C LEU A 266 22.06 3.21 -8.85
N LYS A 267 21.71 2.92 -10.10
CA LYS A 267 20.84 3.77 -10.91
C LYS A 267 19.74 2.97 -11.60
N LEU A 268 18.64 3.64 -11.93
CA LEU A 268 17.64 3.08 -12.82
C LEU A 268 18.01 3.38 -14.27
N ASN A 269 18.30 2.35 -15.07
CA ASN A 269 18.38 2.48 -16.52
C ASN A 269 16.95 2.50 -17.08
N ILE A 270 16.43 3.70 -17.33
CA ILE A 270 15.03 3.97 -17.66
C ILE A 270 14.71 3.46 -19.08
N THR A 271 13.62 2.71 -19.20
CA THR A 271 13.07 2.24 -20.48
C THR A 271 11.69 2.81 -20.77
N ARG A 272 10.97 3.29 -19.75
CA ARG A 272 9.64 3.89 -19.92
C ARG A 272 9.35 4.94 -18.86
N VAL A 273 8.70 6.02 -19.26
CA VAL A 273 8.25 7.10 -18.37
C VAL A 273 6.75 7.29 -18.57
N TRP A 274 5.98 7.11 -17.49
CA TRP A 274 4.55 7.36 -17.43
C TRP A 274 4.28 8.59 -16.59
N LEU A 275 3.42 9.48 -17.07
CA LEU A 275 3.00 10.68 -16.38
C LEU A 275 1.47 10.75 -16.34
N GLN A 276 0.89 10.81 -15.15
CA GLN A 276 -0.49 11.24 -14.95
C GLN A 276 -0.45 12.66 -14.39
N ASP A 277 -0.88 13.64 -15.17
CA ASP A 277 -0.86 15.07 -14.81
C ASP A 277 -2.11 15.84 -15.23
N ILE A 278 -3.09 15.15 -15.82
CA ILE A 278 -4.38 15.69 -16.23
C ILE A 278 -5.36 14.54 -16.38
N TYR A 279 -6.67 14.81 -16.33
CA TYR A 279 -7.69 13.79 -16.61
C TYR A 279 -7.52 13.14 -17.98
N GLY A 280 -7.78 11.84 -18.04
CA GLY A 280 -7.60 11.02 -19.24
C GLY A 280 -6.52 9.95 -19.06
N PRO A 281 -6.13 9.27 -20.15
CA PRO A 281 -5.08 8.25 -20.08
C PRO A 281 -3.72 8.87 -19.70
N PRO A 282 -2.83 8.11 -19.06
CA PRO A 282 -1.50 8.60 -18.73
C PRO A 282 -0.68 8.88 -19.99
N ASN A 283 0.12 9.94 -19.94
CA ASN A 283 1.07 10.30 -20.99
C ASN A 283 2.28 9.36 -20.94
N ILE A 284 2.67 8.81 -22.09
CA ILE A 284 3.90 8.04 -22.25
C ILE A 284 4.95 8.96 -22.85
N ILE A 285 6.00 9.27 -22.09
CA ILE A 285 7.08 10.17 -22.50
C ILE A 285 8.25 9.32 -22.99
N SER A 286 8.86 9.71 -24.12
CA SER A 286 10.08 9.03 -24.58
C SER A 286 11.22 9.27 -23.58
N VAL A 287 12.07 8.27 -23.38
CA VAL A 287 13.23 8.41 -22.47
C VAL A 287 14.15 9.53 -22.93
N GLU A 288 14.28 9.72 -24.25
CA GLU A 288 15.06 10.79 -24.85
C GLU A 288 14.52 12.18 -24.50
N ASP A 289 13.21 12.42 -24.65
CA ASP A 289 12.60 13.71 -24.31
C ASP A 289 12.68 13.99 -22.81
N TYR A 290 12.47 12.96 -21.99
CA TYR A 290 12.59 13.07 -20.53
C TYR A 290 14.02 13.48 -20.11
N LEU A 291 15.05 12.84 -20.66
CA LEU A 291 16.45 13.15 -20.32
C LEU A 291 16.92 14.49 -20.92
N LYS A 292 16.39 14.90 -22.08
CA LYS A 292 16.72 16.21 -22.70
C LYS A 292 16.01 17.40 -22.05
N ALA A 293 14.91 17.17 -21.34
CA ALA A 293 14.16 18.25 -20.70
C ALA A 293 15.00 18.91 -19.59
N ASN A 294 15.12 20.24 -19.63
CA ASN A 294 15.85 21.02 -18.63
C ASN A 294 14.88 21.82 -17.78
N LEU A 295 15.07 21.77 -16.46
CA LEU A 295 14.30 22.56 -15.51
C LEU A 295 14.85 23.98 -15.44
N LYS A 296 13.95 24.96 -15.40
CA LYS A 296 14.32 26.36 -15.18
C LYS A 296 14.34 26.62 -13.68
N ARG A 297 15.51 26.96 -13.14
CA ARG A 297 15.65 27.34 -11.73
C ARG A 297 14.82 28.60 -11.46
N ARG A 298 14.17 28.68 -10.29
CA ARG A 298 13.61 29.94 -9.80
C ARG A 298 14.72 30.97 -9.74
N THR A 299 14.66 32.01 -10.57
CA THR A 299 15.43 33.22 -10.33
C THR A 299 14.73 33.94 -9.19
N SER A 300 15.36 34.00 -8.02
CA SER A 300 14.87 34.82 -6.91
C SER A 300 14.59 36.23 -7.43
N PHE A 301 13.33 36.60 -7.50
CA PHE A 301 12.94 38.00 -7.40
C PHE A 301 12.81 38.25 -5.91
N TYR A 302 13.59 39.24 -5.45
CA TYR A 302 13.69 39.72 -4.07
C TYR A 302 12.33 39.93 -3.40
#